data_AF-A0A7Y8WL63-F1
#
_entry.id   AF-A0A7Y8WL63-F1
#
_cell.length_a   1.000
_cell.length_b   1.000
_cell.length_c   1.000
_cell.angle_alpha   90.00
_cell.angle_beta   90.00
_cell.angle_gamma   90.00
#
_symmetry.space_group_name_H-M   'P 1'
#
loop_
_entity.id
_entity.type
_entity.pdbx_description
1 polymer ?
#
loop_
_entity_poly.entity_id
_entity_poly.type
_entity_poly.pdbx_seq_one_letter_code
_entity_poly.pdbx_strand_id
1 'polypeptide(L)'
;MLDGVRFTNYYTSDAPCIPSRTALMTGKFGIHNGVVGHSGTADQGTCNISMIIRWPGYQQGAVDHELHYHLDLPPTIAEMLHISPPADWDGKSFAPTLKTGNGAGREYLVISQCAHVCQRSVRFGDWLYIRSYHDGFHLFNKDMLFNIKEDPHELHDLSSERPDLLREAVYLLNNWHDDMMLTSKSDVDPMRTVLKEGGPTHAKGQLKEYSE
;
A
#
# COMPACT_ATOMS: atom_id res chain seq x y z
N MET A 1 -27.10 3.55 14.11
CA MET A 1 -26.82 2.43 13.20
C MET A 1 -25.81 2.90 12.17
N LEU A 2 -24.99 2.01 11.61
CA LEU A 2 -24.06 2.37 10.54
C LEU A 2 -24.86 2.63 9.26
N ASP A 3 -24.94 3.88 8.81
CA ASP A 3 -25.68 4.30 7.61
C ASP A 3 -24.89 4.05 6.30
N GLY A 4 -24.01 3.04 6.25
CA GLY A 4 -23.17 2.75 5.08
C GLY A 4 -22.34 1.48 5.23
N VAL A 5 -21.41 1.26 4.30
CA VAL A 5 -20.45 0.16 4.34
C VAL A 5 -19.14 0.66 4.95
N ARG A 6 -18.67 -0.01 6.01
CA ARG A 6 -17.39 0.30 6.68
C ARG A 6 -16.31 -0.67 6.20
N PHE A 7 -15.20 -0.15 5.70
CA PHE A 7 -14.02 -0.93 5.31
C PHE A 7 -13.02 -0.96 6.45
N THR A 8 -12.58 -2.15 6.82
CA THR A 8 -11.61 -2.36 7.92
C THR A 8 -10.18 -2.61 7.45
N ASN A 9 -10.01 -2.98 6.18
CA ASN A 9 -8.73 -3.26 5.54
C ASN A 9 -8.56 -2.38 4.28
N TYR A 10 -8.43 -1.06 4.48
CA TYR A 10 -8.38 -0.09 3.40
C TYR A 10 -7.07 0.70 3.46
N TYR A 11 -6.22 0.54 2.46
CA TYR A 11 -4.82 0.97 2.55
C TYR A 11 -4.47 2.10 1.58
N THR A 12 -3.63 3.01 2.04
CA THR A 12 -2.91 3.94 1.16
C THR A 12 -1.74 3.21 0.52
N SER A 13 -1.61 3.28 -0.81
CA SER A 13 -0.48 2.64 -1.51
C SER A 13 0.84 3.36 -1.24
N ASP A 14 0.76 4.69 -1.10
CA ASP A 14 1.88 5.59 -0.84
C ASP A 14 1.34 6.69 0.11
N ALA A 15 1.81 6.75 1.35
CA ALA A 15 1.27 7.64 2.38
C ALA A 15 2.34 8.62 2.88
N PRO A 16 2.00 9.70 3.61
CA PRO A 16 0.83 10.58 3.51
C PRO A 16 0.78 11.63 2.38
N CYS A 17 -0.33 12.41 2.39
CA CYS A 17 -0.58 13.63 1.63
C CYS A 17 -0.35 13.55 0.11
N ILE A 18 0.78 14.00 -0.43
CA ILE A 18 0.93 14.22 -1.88
C ILE A 18 0.91 12.90 -2.65
N PRO A 19 1.73 11.87 -2.36
CA PRO A 19 1.61 10.56 -2.99
C PRO A 19 0.20 9.96 -2.92
N SER A 20 -0.43 9.98 -1.74
CA SER A 20 -1.80 9.45 -1.58
C SER A 20 -2.85 10.20 -2.41
N ARG A 21 -2.77 11.53 -2.49
CA ARG A 21 -3.69 12.33 -3.31
C ARG A 21 -3.43 12.10 -4.79
N THR A 22 -2.17 12.02 -5.21
CA THR A 22 -1.84 11.70 -6.60
C THR A 22 -2.35 10.31 -6.97
N ALA A 23 -2.13 9.31 -6.12
CA ALA A 23 -2.62 7.96 -6.36
C ALA A 23 -4.14 7.90 -6.45
N LEU A 24 -4.85 8.57 -5.54
CA LEU A 24 -6.30 8.71 -5.58
C LEU A 24 -6.78 9.46 -6.83
N MET A 25 -6.16 10.57 -7.22
CA MET A 25 -6.65 11.38 -8.34
C MET A 25 -6.32 10.77 -9.70
N THR A 26 -5.20 10.03 -9.79
CA THR A 26 -4.75 9.40 -11.03
C THR A 26 -5.21 7.96 -11.17
N GLY A 27 -5.65 7.31 -10.09
CA GLY A 27 -5.93 5.87 -10.07
C GLY A 27 -4.68 4.99 -10.21
N LYS A 28 -3.49 5.53 -9.91
CA LYS A 28 -2.20 4.88 -10.19
C LYS A 28 -1.28 4.84 -8.98
N PHE A 29 -0.46 3.79 -8.89
CA PHE A 29 0.58 3.68 -7.88
C PHE A 29 1.68 4.74 -8.04
N GLY A 30 2.38 5.06 -6.94
CA GLY A 30 3.56 5.93 -6.96
C GLY A 30 4.63 5.50 -7.98
N ILE A 31 4.80 4.18 -8.17
CA ILE A 31 5.74 3.62 -9.16
C ILE A 31 5.39 3.99 -10.61
N HIS A 32 4.11 4.24 -10.93
CA HIS A 32 3.66 4.66 -12.26
C HIS A 32 3.48 6.16 -12.42
N ASN A 33 3.02 6.84 -11.36
CA ASN A 33 2.78 8.28 -11.40
C ASN A 33 4.03 9.12 -11.06
N GLY A 34 5.09 8.50 -10.54
CA GLY A 34 6.38 9.11 -10.21
C GLY A 34 6.42 9.88 -8.89
N VAL A 35 5.30 9.99 -8.18
CA VAL A 35 5.17 10.73 -6.93
C VAL A 35 5.27 9.75 -5.76
N VAL A 36 6.50 9.49 -5.32
CA VAL A 36 6.82 8.48 -4.29
C VAL A 36 7.34 9.07 -2.97
N GLY A 37 7.51 10.38 -2.89
CA GLY A 37 8.18 11.01 -1.76
C GLY A 37 7.24 11.26 -0.57
N HIS A 38 7.39 10.48 0.51
CA HIS A 38 6.83 10.86 1.81
C HIS A 38 7.51 10.25 3.05
N SER A 39 7.16 10.84 4.20
CA SER A 39 7.58 10.39 5.52
C SER A 39 6.74 9.24 6.07
N GLY A 40 7.31 8.45 6.98
CA GLY A 40 6.68 7.24 7.54
C GLY A 40 7.19 5.95 6.93
N THR A 41 6.72 4.85 7.50
CA THR A 41 7.12 3.46 7.24
C THR A 41 6.02 2.72 6.48
N ALA A 42 6.38 1.64 5.79
CA ALA A 42 5.41 0.85 5.01
C ALA A 42 4.61 -0.11 5.91
N ASP A 43 4.20 0.37 7.08
CA ASP A 43 3.60 -0.40 8.18
C ASP A 43 2.07 -0.25 8.24
N GLN A 44 1.43 -1.00 9.13
CA GLN A 44 -0.02 -0.94 9.30
C GLN A 44 -0.48 0.39 9.90
N GLY A 45 0.25 0.90 10.89
CA GLY A 45 -0.12 2.14 11.60
C GLY A 45 -0.14 3.39 10.70
N THR A 46 0.71 3.42 9.69
CA THR A 46 0.88 4.53 8.74
C THR A 46 -0.08 4.40 7.56
N CYS A 47 -0.30 3.18 7.07
CA CYS A 47 -0.91 2.96 5.76
C CYS A 47 -2.33 2.39 5.80
N ASN A 48 -2.77 1.79 6.91
CA ASN A 48 -4.17 1.36 7.06
C ASN A 48 -5.04 2.53 7.52
N ILE A 49 -6.02 2.91 6.70
CA ILE A 49 -6.95 3.99 6.99
C ILE A 49 -8.38 3.45 7.10
N SER A 50 -9.21 4.10 7.92
CA SER A 50 -10.63 3.79 7.98
C SER A 50 -11.38 4.45 6.84
N MET A 51 -12.28 3.71 6.17
CA MET A 51 -13.19 4.25 5.18
C MET A 51 -14.63 3.83 5.44
N ILE A 52 -15.56 4.78 5.26
CA ILE A 52 -17.00 4.50 5.25
C ILE A 52 -17.59 5.09 3.97
N ILE A 53 -18.31 4.27 3.20
CA ILE A 53 -19.02 4.72 2.00
C ILE A 53 -20.52 4.56 2.24
N ARG A 54 -21.26 5.66 2.02
CA ARG A 54 -22.72 5.66 1.98
C ARG A 54 -23.17 6.03 0.57
N TRP A 55 -24.00 5.18 -0.03
CA TRP A 55 -24.56 5.44 -1.35
C TRP A 55 -26.05 5.06 -1.40
N PRO A 56 -26.95 5.89 -1.98
CA PRO A 56 -28.36 5.55 -2.10
C PRO A 56 -28.62 4.29 -2.94
N GLY A 57 -29.45 3.39 -2.43
CA GLY A 57 -29.80 2.13 -3.13
C GLY A 57 -28.74 1.03 -3.07
N TYR A 58 -27.68 1.23 -2.29
CA TYR A 58 -26.59 0.28 -2.07
C TYR A 58 -26.64 -0.26 -0.63
N GLN A 59 -25.74 -1.18 -0.29
CA GLN A 59 -25.70 -1.78 1.04
C GLN A 59 -25.51 -0.73 2.16
N GLN A 60 -26.16 -1.00 3.30
CA GLN A 60 -26.08 -0.19 4.51
C GLN A 60 -25.88 -1.11 5.71
N GLY A 61 -25.16 -0.62 6.72
CA GLY A 61 -24.90 -1.37 7.95
C GLY A 61 -23.93 -2.56 7.78
N ALA A 62 -23.22 -2.63 6.66
CA ALA A 62 -22.28 -3.71 6.37
C ALA A 62 -20.85 -3.36 6.80
N VAL A 63 -20.05 -4.39 7.04
CA VAL A 63 -18.62 -4.27 7.29
C VAL A 63 -17.88 -5.13 6.27
N ASP A 64 -16.97 -4.50 5.55
CA ASP A 64 -16.06 -5.16 4.63
C ASP A 64 -14.71 -5.42 5.31
N HIS A 65 -14.20 -6.63 5.07
CA HIS A 65 -12.95 -7.15 5.63
C HIS A 65 -11.94 -7.53 4.55
N GLU A 66 -12.23 -7.26 3.28
CA GLU A 66 -11.32 -7.58 2.19
C GLU A 66 -10.30 -6.47 1.97
N LEU A 67 -9.25 -6.76 1.20
CA LEU A 67 -8.16 -5.82 0.99
C LEU A 67 -8.47 -4.86 -0.15
N HIS A 68 -8.44 -3.56 0.13
CA HIS A 68 -8.68 -2.51 -0.85
C HIS A 68 -7.61 -1.42 -0.77
N TYR A 69 -7.27 -0.81 -1.90
CA TYR A 69 -6.51 0.43 -1.89
C TYR A 69 -7.42 1.65 -1.95
N HIS A 70 -6.91 2.78 -1.46
CA HIS A 70 -7.53 4.07 -1.71
C HIS A 70 -7.65 4.47 -3.18
N LEU A 71 -6.70 4.04 -4.03
CA LEU A 71 -6.72 4.28 -5.49
C LEU A 71 -7.73 3.39 -6.23
N ASP A 72 -8.40 2.46 -5.54
CA ASP A 72 -9.50 1.67 -6.09
C ASP A 72 -10.84 2.44 -6.07
N LEU A 73 -10.91 3.55 -5.33
CA LEU A 73 -12.12 4.38 -5.26
C LEU A 73 -12.49 5.05 -6.60
N PRO A 74 -11.58 5.65 -7.38
CA PRO A 74 -11.89 6.20 -8.70
C PRO A 74 -12.53 5.19 -9.67
N PRO A 75 -11.97 3.99 -9.91
CA PRO A 75 -12.64 3.00 -10.77
C PRO A 75 -13.97 2.53 -10.19
N THR A 76 -14.11 2.47 -8.86
CA THR A 76 -15.38 2.16 -8.20
C THR A 76 -16.46 3.21 -8.50
N ILE A 77 -16.14 4.49 -8.33
CA ILE A 77 -17.06 5.59 -8.64
C ILE A 77 -17.38 5.62 -10.13
N ALA A 78 -16.38 5.43 -11.01
CA ALA A 78 -16.60 5.38 -12.44
C ALA A 78 -17.59 4.27 -12.82
N GLU A 79 -17.42 3.05 -12.30
CA GLU A 79 -18.34 1.94 -12.54
C GLU A 79 -19.75 2.24 -12.01
N MET A 80 -19.86 2.80 -10.80
CA MET A 80 -21.15 3.16 -10.19
C MET A 80 -21.90 4.24 -10.98
N LEU A 81 -21.17 5.12 -11.68
CA LEU A 81 -21.71 6.16 -12.56
C LEU A 81 -21.84 5.70 -14.03
N HIS A 82 -21.53 4.44 -14.34
CA HIS A 82 -21.51 3.90 -15.70
C HIS A 82 -20.58 4.68 -16.66
N ILE A 83 -19.45 5.17 -16.12
CA ILE A 83 -18.39 5.83 -16.87
C ILE A 83 -17.29 4.81 -17.16
N SER A 84 -16.83 4.74 -18.41
CA SER A 84 -15.69 3.89 -18.77
C SER A 84 -14.41 4.38 -18.09
N PRO A 85 -13.73 3.55 -17.28
CA PRO A 85 -12.48 3.95 -16.65
C PRO A 85 -11.36 4.07 -17.71
N PRO A 86 -10.38 4.97 -17.52
CA PRO A 86 -9.14 4.97 -18.29
C PRO A 86 -8.45 3.61 -18.24
N ALA A 87 -7.92 3.16 -19.37
CA ALA A 87 -7.27 1.84 -19.49
C ALA A 87 -5.94 1.75 -18.75
N ASP A 88 -5.35 2.88 -18.36
CA ASP A 88 -4.05 2.98 -17.70
C ASP A 88 -4.13 3.23 -16.19
N TRP A 89 -5.30 2.99 -15.59
CA TRP A 89 -5.47 2.94 -14.14
C TRP A 89 -5.02 1.60 -13.59
N ASP A 90 -4.36 1.64 -12.43
CA ASP A 90 -3.94 0.45 -11.69
C ASP A 90 -5.00 -0.02 -10.69
N GLY A 91 -5.94 0.88 -10.37
CA GLY A 91 -7.05 0.62 -9.48
C GLY A 91 -8.06 -0.36 -10.07
N LYS A 92 -8.69 -1.13 -9.18
CA LYS A 92 -9.73 -2.11 -9.51
C LYS A 92 -11.01 -1.72 -8.78
N SER A 93 -12.12 -1.70 -9.48
CA SER A 93 -13.41 -1.37 -8.87
C SER A 93 -13.83 -2.42 -7.85
N PHE A 94 -14.30 -1.95 -6.70
CA PHE A 94 -14.98 -2.76 -5.68
C PHE A 94 -16.47 -2.41 -5.56
N ALA A 95 -17.08 -1.85 -6.63
CA ALA A 95 -18.51 -1.57 -6.65
C ALA A 95 -19.40 -2.79 -6.31
N PRO A 96 -19.05 -4.05 -6.66
CA PRO A 96 -19.81 -5.23 -6.21
C PRO A 96 -19.91 -5.35 -4.67
N THR A 97 -18.84 -5.02 -3.94
CA THR A 97 -18.84 -4.96 -2.47
C THR A 97 -19.91 -4.00 -1.97
N LEU A 98 -20.02 -2.82 -2.60
CA LEU A 98 -21.02 -1.82 -2.21
C LEU A 98 -22.45 -2.18 -2.66
N LYS A 99 -22.61 -2.80 -3.83
CA LYS A 99 -23.93 -3.12 -4.44
C LYS A 99 -24.59 -4.32 -3.77
N THR A 100 -23.88 -5.44 -3.72
CA THR A 100 -24.45 -6.75 -3.37
C THR A 100 -23.78 -7.38 -2.16
N GLY A 101 -22.69 -6.79 -1.64
CA GLY A 101 -21.87 -7.40 -0.60
C GLY A 101 -21.09 -8.61 -1.09
N ASN A 102 -21.02 -8.81 -2.42
CA ASN A 102 -20.16 -9.83 -3.01
C ASN A 102 -18.76 -9.24 -3.12
N GLY A 103 -17.81 -9.89 -2.44
CA GLY A 103 -16.43 -9.48 -2.32
C GLY A 103 -15.75 -9.20 -3.65
N ALA A 104 -15.06 -8.07 -3.73
CA ALA A 104 -14.28 -7.59 -4.86
C ALA A 104 -12.91 -7.05 -4.39
N GLY A 105 -12.44 -7.52 -3.24
CA GLY A 105 -11.13 -7.21 -2.71
C GLY A 105 -10.00 -7.95 -3.40
N ARG A 106 -8.78 -7.52 -3.08
CA ARG A 106 -7.54 -8.05 -3.64
C ARG A 106 -7.01 -9.16 -2.74
N GLU A 107 -6.31 -10.13 -3.32
CA GLU A 107 -5.66 -11.20 -2.56
C GLU A 107 -4.51 -10.68 -1.69
N TYR A 108 -3.78 -9.69 -2.20
CA TYR A 108 -2.72 -8.99 -1.48
C TYR A 108 -2.58 -7.53 -1.97
N LEU A 109 -1.92 -6.71 -1.16
CA LEU A 109 -1.53 -5.35 -1.47
C LEU A 109 -0.02 -5.18 -1.32
N VAL A 110 0.54 -4.21 -2.05
CA VAL A 110 1.90 -3.70 -1.94
C VAL A 110 1.83 -2.22 -1.63
N ILE A 111 2.52 -1.83 -0.56
CA ILE A 111 2.58 -0.44 -0.08
C ILE A 111 4.03 0.02 -0.21
N SER A 112 4.24 1.24 -0.69
CA SER A 112 5.57 1.81 -0.93
C SER A 112 5.78 3.08 -0.11
N GLN A 113 6.98 3.20 0.46
CA GLN A 113 7.45 4.42 1.14
C GLN A 113 8.87 4.74 0.71
N CYS A 114 9.13 5.99 0.31
CA CYS A 114 10.41 6.35 -0.31
C CYS A 114 11.09 7.62 0.23
N ALA A 115 10.58 8.37 1.23
CA ALA A 115 11.26 9.60 1.69
C ALA A 115 11.65 9.68 3.17
N HIS A 116 11.18 8.79 4.04
CA HIS A 116 11.73 8.60 5.40
C HIS A 116 12.44 7.26 5.56
N VAL A 117 11.97 6.28 4.81
CA VAL A 117 12.66 5.02 4.54
C VAL A 117 12.50 4.73 3.05
N CYS A 118 13.25 3.76 2.53
CA CYS A 118 12.92 3.13 1.27
C CYS A 118 12.43 1.71 1.60
N GLN A 119 11.11 1.56 1.71
CA GLN A 119 10.45 0.31 2.06
C GLN A 119 9.35 -0.05 1.07
N ARG A 120 9.18 -1.36 0.85
CA ARG A 120 7.95 -1.93 0.30
C ARG A 120 7.42 -2.99 1.24
N SER A 121 6.12 -2.98 1.48
CA SER A 121 5.48 -4.05 2.23
C SER A 121 4.46 -4.82 1.40
N VAL A 122 4.22 -6.07 1.77
CA VAL A 122 3.18 -6.93 1.20
C VAL A 122 2.19 -7.27 2.29
N ARG A 123 0.94 -6.86 2.10
CA ARG A 123 -0.19 -7.15 2.97
C ARG A 123 -1.00 -8.30 2.37
N PHE A 124 -1.05 -9.46 3.01
CA PHE A 124 -1.71 -10.67 2.50
C PHE A 124 -2.27 -11.52 3.67
N GLY A 125 -3.45 -12.11 3.54
CA GLY A 125 -4.05 -12.91 4.61
C GLY A 125 -4.15 -12.16 5.95
N ASP A 126 -3.53 -12.66 7.02
CA ASP A 126 -3.38 -11.96 8.33
C ASP A 126 -1.97 -11.34 8.51
N TRP A 127 -1.16 -11.29 7.45
CA TRP A 127 0.26 -10.98 7.49
C TRP A 127 0.61 -9.66 6.83
N LEU A 128 1.67 -9.05 7.34
CA LEU A 128 2.34 -7.91 6.74
C LEU A 128 3.85 -8.19 6.72
N TYR A 129 4.40 -8.24 5.52
CA TYR A 129 5.82 -8.37 5.28
C TYR A 129 6.39 -7.01 4.89
N ILE A 130 7.54 -6.59 5.42
CA ILE A 130 8.19 -5.33 5.08
C ILE A 130 9.61 -5.62 4.59
N ARG A 131 9.94 -5.12 3.39
CA ARG A 131 11.29 -5.08 2.85
C ARG A 131 11.87 -3.68 2.98
N SER A 132 12.96 -3.55 3.73
CA SER A 132 13.77 -2.35 3.86
C SER A 132 14.93 -2.36 2.87
N TYR A 133 14.93 -1.43 1.91
CA TYR A 133 16.05 -1.19 1.00
C TYR A 133 17.00 -0.11 1.54
N HIS A 134 16.46 0.83 2.30
CA HIS A 134 17.20 1.82 3.08
C HIS A 134 16.38 2.12 4.34
N ASP A 135 16.97 1.91 5.51
CA ASP A 135 16.28 2.01 6.80
C ASP A 135 16.18 3.45 7.33
N GLY A 136 16.88 4.39 6.72
CA GLY A 136 16.84 5.80 7.12
C GLY A 136 17.44 6.06 8.50
N PHE A 137 18.37 5.19 8.94
CA PHE A 137 18.97 5.16 10.30
C PHE A 137 18.02 4.74 11.42
N HIS A 138 16.91 4.08 11.08
CA HIS A 138 15.96 3.54 12.06
C HIS A 138 16.27 2.11 12.50
N LEU A 139 17.39 1.51 12.05
CA LEU A 139 17.84 0.17 12.43
C LEU A 139 16.86 -0.95 12.06
N PHE A 140 16.10 -0.75 10.98
CA PHE A 140 15.19 -1.79 10.49
C PHE A 140 15.97 -2.94 9.86
N ASN A 141 15.53 -4.16 10.17
CA ASN A 141 16.00 -5.34 9.44
C ASN A 141 15.59 -5.24 7.97
N LYS A 142 16.37 -5.91 7.12
CA LYS A 142 16.12 -5.98 5.67
C LYS A 142 14.74 -6.56 5.35
N ASP A 143 14.39 -7.64 6.04
CA ASP A 143 13.16 -8.39 5.83
C ASP A 143 12.52 -8.57 7.21
N MET A 144 11.28 -8.10 7.38
CA MET A 144 10.49 -8.21 8.62
C MET A 144 9.11 -8.78 8.31
N LEU A 145 8.54 -9.57 9.22
CA LEU A 145 7.24 -10.21 9.02
C LEU A 145 6.41 -10.17 10.31
N PHE A 146 5.18 -9.67 10.21
CA PHE A 146 4.27 -9.49 11.34
C PHE A 146 2.92 -10.16 11.07
N ASN A 147 2.33 -10.78 12.10
CA ASN A 147 0.93 -11.19 12.10
C ASN A 147 0.09 -10.03 12.62
N ILE A 148 -0.52 -9.23 11.76
CA ILE A 148 -1.16 -7.98 12.17
C ILE A 148 -2.51 -8.19 12.88
N LYS A 149 -3.05 -9.41 12.85
CA LYS A 149 -4.28 -9.78 13.56
C LYS A 149 -3.99 -10.04 15.05
N GLU A 150 -2.88 -10.70 15.32
CA GLU A 150 -2.42 -11.02 16.69
C GLU A 150 -1.52 -9.93 17.27
N ASP A 151 -0.78 -9.24 16.40
CA ASP A 151 0.16 -8.18 16.71
C ASP A 151 -0.09 -6.93 15.83
N PRO A 152 -1.19 -6.19 16.05
CA PRO A 152 -1.56 -5.02 15.26
C PRO A 152 -0.60 -3.84 15.39
N HIS A 153 0.37 -3.92 16.31
CA HIS A 153 1.39 -2.91 16.55
C HIS A 153 2.78 -3.31 16.04
N GLU A 154 2.90 -4.46 15.38
CA GLU A 154 4.12 -4.89 14.67
C GLU A 154 5.34 -4.94 15.60
N LEU A 155 5.17 -5.46 16.81
CA LEU A 155 6.19 -5.50 17.85
C LEU A 155 7.06 -6.76 17.81
N HIS A 156 6.57 -7.85 17.18
CA HIS A 156 7.21 -9.16 17.16
C HIS A 156 7.53 -9.57 15.72
N ASP A 157 8.79 -9.42 15.31
CA ASP A 157 9.26 -9.85 13.99
C ASP A 157 9.40 -11.37 13.91
N LEU A 158 8.53 -12.00 13.11
CA LEU A 158 8.46 -13.44 12.88
C LEU A 158 9.25 -13.88 11.63
N SER A 159 10.04 -13.00 11.01
CA SER A 159 10.77 -13.28 9.76
C SER A 159 11.70 -14.50 9.86
N SER A 160 12.32 -14.72 11.01
CA SER A 160 13.20 -15.87 11.28
C SER A 160 12.44 -17.15 11.63
N GLU A 161 11.24 -17.01 12.20
CA GLU A 161 10.41 -18.13 12.69
C GLU A 161 9.49 -18.70 11.60
N ARG A 162 9.11 -17.86 10.63
CA ARG A 162 8.17 -18.20 9.55
C ARG A 162 8.77 -17.99 8.15
N PRO A 163 9.85 -18.72 7.80
CA PRO A 163 10.50 -18.59 6.50
C PRO A 163 9.62 -19.07 5.32
N ASP A 164 8.59 -19.88 5.58
CA ASP A 164 7.57 -20.26 4.61
C ASP A 164 6.78 -19.02 4.12
N LEU A 165 6.22 -18.26 5.05
CA LEU A 165 5.45 -17.05 4.75
C LEU A 165 6.34 -15.92 4.22
N LEU A 166 7.58 -15.82 4.72
CA LEU A 166 8.54 -14.84 4.21
C LEU A 166 8.80 -15.06 2.72
N ARG A 167 9.00 -16.31 2.29
CA ARG A 167 9.24 -16.64 0.87
C ARG A 167 8.02 -16.35 0.01
N GLU A 168 6.83 -16.66 0.50
CA GLU A 168 5.57 -16.32 -0.18
C GLU A 168 5.45 -14.80 -0.38
N ALA A 169 5.67 -14.01 0.68
CA ALA A 169 5.61 -12.56 0.60
C ALA A 169 6.64 -11.97 -0.37
N VAL A 170 7.87 -12.50 -0.38
CA VAL A 170 8.90 -12.11 -1.34
C VAL A 170 8.48 -12.43 -2.78
N TYR A 171 7.85 -13.58 -3.00
CA TYR A 171 7.32 -13.96 -4.30
C TYR A 171 6.21 -12.99 -4.77
N LEU A 172 5.25 -12.69 -3.89
CA LEU A 172 4.17 -11.72 -4.18
C LEU A 172 4.73 -10.33 -4.49
N LEU A 173 5.72 -9.86 -3.73
CA LEU A 173 6.35 -8.56 -3.96
C LEU A 173 7.03 -8.49 -5.34
N ASN A 174 7.76 -9.55 -5.72
CA ASN A 174 8.48 -9.58 -6.98
C ASN A 174 7.52 -9.64 -8.17
N ASN A 175 6.49 -10.48 -8.10
CA ASN A 175 5.46 -10.55 -9.16
C ASN A 175 4.78 -9.20 -9.35
N TRP A 176 4.34 -8.56 -8.26
CA TRP A 176 3.73 -7.23 -8.34
C TRP A 176 4.69 -6.21 -8.96
N HIS A 177 5.96 -6.22 -8.53
CA HIS A 177 6.95 -5.29 -9.06
C HIS A 177 7.18 -5.51 -10.56
N ASP A 178 7.28 -6.75 -11.00
CA ASP A 178 7.45 -7.09 -12.41
C ASP A 178 6.24 -6.64 -13.24
N ASP A 179 5.02 -6.88 -12.75
CA ASP A 179 3.78 -6.42 -13.39
C ASP A 179 3.77 -4.89 -13.53
N MET A 180 4.11 -4.16 -12.47
CA MET A 180 4.18 -2.69 -12.51
C MET A 180 5.25 -2.23 -13.50
N MET A 181 6.46 -2.79 -13.46
CA MET A 181 7.51 -2.38 -14.40
C MET A 181 7.17 -2.70 -15.86
N LEU A 182 6.44 -3.78 -16.14
CA LEU A 182 5.99 -4.14 -17.49
C LEU A 182 4.94 -3.16 -18.03
N THR A 183 4.09 -2.59 -17.17
CA THR A 183 3.04 -1.63 -17.57
C THR A 183 3.45 -0.17 -17.43
N SER A 184 4.60 0.10 -16.80
CA SER A 184 5.10 1.45 -16.56
C SER A 184 5.49 2.16 -17.86
N LYS A 185 5.31 3.47 -17.89
CA LYS A 185 5.85 4.34 -18.95
C LYS A 185 7.34 4.65 -18.75
N SER A 186 7.90 4.31 -17.59
CA SER A 186 9.32 4.47 -17.26
C SER A 186 9.97 3.12 -17.08
N ASP A 187 11.21 3.01 -17.54
CA ASP A 187 12.11 1.87 -17.33
C ASP A 187 12.79 1.88 -15.95
N VAL A 188 12.53 2.90 -15.12
CA VAL A 188 13.12 3.06 -13.79
C VAL A 188 12.02 3.16 -12.74
N ASP A 189 12.08 2.25 -11.77
CA ASP A 189 11.34 2.37 -10.52
C ASP A 189 11.81 3.64 -9.75
N PRO A 190 10.93 4.60 -9.45
CA PRO A 190 11.30 5.84 -8.76
C PRO A 190 12.02 5.61 -7.42
N MET A 191 11.73 4.51 -6.69
CA MET A 191 12.46 4.17 -5.46
C MET A 191 13.95 3.93 -5.74
N ARG A 192 14.30 3.36 -6.90
CA ARG A 192 15.70 3.14 -7.30
C ARG A 192 16.44 4.44 -7.54
N THR A 193 15.75 5.47 -8.03
CA THR A 193 16.31 6.82 -8.14
C THR A 193 16.65 7.37 -6.77
N VAL A 194 15.74 7.29 -5.80
CA VAL A 194 15.99 7.74 -4.42
C VAL A 194 17.20 7.02 -3.82
N LEU A 195 17.28 5.69 -3.97
CA LEU A 195 18.40 4.91 -3.46
C LEU A 195 19.73 5.33 -4.11
N LYS A 196 19.77 5.53 -5.44
CA LYS A 196 20.97 5.99 -6.16
C LYS A 196 21.40 7.39 -5.74
N GLU A 197 20.46 8.24 -5.36
CA GLU A 197 20.72 9.58 -4.86
C GLU A 197 21.19 9.62 -3.40
N GLY A 198 21.35 8.48 -2.73
CA GLY A 198 21.82 8.40 -1.34
C GLY A 198 20.72 8.24 -0.31
N GLY A 199 19.52 7.81 -0.72
CA GLY A 199 18.41 7.48 0.17
C GLY A 199 17.53 8.68 0.56
N PRO A 200 16.69 8.51 1.61
CA PRO A 200 15.88 9.56 2.20
C PRO A 200 16.65 10.86 2.46
N THR A 201 16.04 12.01 2.21
CA THR A 201 16.72 13.31 2.28
C THR A 201 17.37 13.59 3.64
N HIS A 202 16.73 13.20 4.74
CA HIS A 202 17.28 13.40 6.09
C HIS A 202 18.46 12.47 6.40
N ALA A 203 18.56 11.32 5.73
CA ALA A 203 19.66 10.37 5.91
C ALA A 203 20.86 10.66 4.97
N LYS A 204 20.61 11.37 3.87
CA LYS A 204 21.59 11.66 2.82
C LYS A 204 22.73 12.56 3.31
N GLY A 205 23.87 11.94 3.63
CA GLY A 205 25.09 12.66 4.04
C GLY A 205 25.10 13.13 5.50
N GLN A 206 24.06 12.82 6.27
CA GLN A 206 23.85 13.32 7.63
C GLN A 206 24.17 12.31 8.74
N LEU A 207 24.88 11.21 8.42
CA LEU A 207 25.18 10.15 9.39
C LEU A 207 25.87 10.67 10.67
N LYS A 208 26.74 11.69 10.55
CA LYS A 208 27.41 12.28 11.71
C LYS A 208 26.44 12.94 12.68
N GLU A 209 25.46 13.69 12.17
CA GLU A 209 24.44 14.35 13.01
C GLU A 209 23.55 13.34 13.74
N TYR A 210 23.35 12.15 13.17
CA TYR A 210 22.56 11.07 13.79
C TYR A 210 23.34 10.21 14.79
N SER A 211 24.67 10.37 14.86
CA SER A 211 25.56 9.55 15.71
C SER A 211 26.06 10.30 16.95
N GLU A 212 25.72 11.58 17.09
CA GLU A 212 26.05 12.46 18.23
C GLU A 212 24.86 12.59 19.19
#